data_AF-A0A7W8QHB5-F1
#
_entry.id   AF-A0A7W8QHB5-F1
#
_cell.length_a   1.000
_cell.length_b   1.000
_cell.length_c   1.000
_cell.angle_alpha   90.00
_cell.angle_beta   90.00
_cell.angle_gamma   90.00
#
_symmetry.space_group_name_H-M   'P 1'
#
loop_
_entity.id
_entity.type
_entity.pdbx_description
1 polymer ?
#
loop_
_entity_poly.entity_id
_entity_poly.type
_entity_poly.pdbx_seq_one_letter_code
_entity_poly.pdbx_strand_id
1 'polypeptide(L)'
;MTRTAYLIDPWTRTVEAVERTAVDAPTVLREIRSFMHCDYIQAVRLHDAGPDVMYLDEDGYQKDPQAFFHCRLWPNQTVAGRALWVGKT
;
A
#
# COMPACT_ATOMS: atom_id res chain seq x y z
N MET A 1 -7.93 -3.26 -19.07
CA MET A 1 -7.84 -1.87 -18.60
C MET A 1 -6.73 -1.80 -17.58
N THR A 2 -5.75 -0.94 -17.81
CA THR A 2 -4.67 -0.67 -16.86
C THR A 2 -5.21 0.21 -15.74
N ARG A 3 -4.89 -0.11 -14.50
CA ARG A 3 -5.25 0.69 -13.32
C ARG A 3 -3.98 1.22 -12.68
N THR A 4 -3.94 2.49 -12.32
CA THR A 4 -2.78 3.08 -11.63
C THR A 4 -2.89 2.78 -10.14
N ALA A 5 -1.79 2.33 -9.54
CA ALA A 5 -1.61 2.29 -8.10
C ALA A 5 -0.34 3.06 -7.72
N TYR A 6 -0.20 3.40 -6.44
CA TYR A 6 0.97 4.09 -5.93
C TYR A 6 1.69 3.21 -4.92
N LEU A 7 2.94 2.87 -5.22
CA LEU A 7 3.84 2.16 -4.32
C LEU A 7 4.58 3.20 -3.47
N ILE A 8 4.49 3.05 -2.16
CA ILE A 8 5.13 3.89 -1.17
C ILE A 8 6.19 3.03 -0.47
N ASP A 9 7.44 3.45 -0.57
CA ASP A 9 8.58 2.77 0.07
C ASP A 9 9.22 3.71 1.12
N PRO A 10 9.10 3.40 2.43
CA PRO A 10 9.65 4.24 3.49
C PRO A 10 11.18 4.18 3.59
N TRP A 11 11.81 3.10 3.11
CA TRP A 11 13.28 2.93 3.18
C TRP A 11 13.98 3.78 2.12
N THR A 12 13.42 3.85 0.92
CA THR A 12 13.93 4.71 -0.17
C THR A 12 13.33 6.12 -0.14
N ARG A 13 12.25 6.32 0.64
CA ARG A 13 11.47 7.57 0.69
C ARG A 13 10.88 7.96 -0.67
N THR A 14 10.45 6.97 -1.45
CA THR A 14 9.87 7.19 -2.78
C THR A 14 8.36 6.90 -2.80
N VAL A 15 7.68 7.57 -3.74
CA VAL A 15 6.31 7.25 -4.15
C VAL A 15 6.35 7.07 -5.66
N GLU A 16 6.00 5.88 -6.12
CA GLU A 16 6.10 5.49 -7.53
C GLU A 16 4.73 5.05 -8.05
N ALA A 17 4.35 5.54 -9.23
CA ALA A 17 3.17 5.05 -9.92
C ALA A 17 3.48 3.69 -10.55
N VAL A 18 2.67 2.68 -10.22
CA VAL A 18 2.76 1.33 -10.79
C VAL A 18 1.49 1.00 -11.54
N GLU A 19 1.65 0.30 -12.66
CA GLU A 19 0.54 -0.13 -13.49
C GLU A 19 0.06 -1.52 -13.08
N ARG A 20 -1.25 -1.63 -12.85
CA ARG A 20 -1.92 -2.88 -12.54
C ARG A 20 -2.70 -3.39 -13.74
N THR A 21 -2.52 -4.66 -14.05
CA THR A 21 -3.13 -5.33 -15.20
C THR A 21 -3.99 -6.52 -14.79
N ALA A 22 -3.74 -7.08 -13.60
CA ALA A 22 -4.49 -8.21 -13.07
C ALA A 22 -5.98 -7.89 -12.84
N VAL A 23 -6.83 -8.90 -13.07
CA VAL A 23 -8.30 -8.74 -13.06
C VAL A 23 -9.00 -9.73 -12.12
N ASP A 24 -8.54 -10.98 -12.06
CA ASP A 24 -9.04 -11.97 -11.11
C ASP A 24 -8.35 -11.85 -9.75
N ALA A 25 -9.05 -12.21 -8.67
CA ALA A 25 -8.54 -12.03 -7.32
C ALA A 25 -7.18 -12.73 -7.06
N PRO A 26 -6.94 -13.98 -7.49
CA PRO A 26 -5.65 -14.63 -7.33
C PRO A 26 -4.49 -13.91 -8.02
N THR A 27 -4.66 -13.45 -9.27
CA THR A 27 -3.60 -12.72 -9.99
C THR A 27 -3.39 -11.33 -9.40
N VAL A 28 -4.46 -10.66 -8.95
CA VAL A 28 -4.38 -9.38 -8.24
C VAL A 28 -3.54 -9.49 -6.98
N LEU A 29 -3.76 -10.51 -6.15
CA LEU A 29 -2.99 -10.71 -4.92
C LEU A 29 -1.51 -10.99 -5.22
N ARG A 30 -1.22 -11.77 -6.26
CA ARG A 30 0.16 -12.06 -6.68
C ARG A 30 0.88 -10.82 -7.21
N GLU A 31 0.18 -10.03 -8.00
CA GLU A 31 0.66 -8.76 -8.53
C GLU A 31 0.99 -7.78 -7.38
N ILE A 32 0.10 -7.63 -6.41
CA ILE A 32 0.33 -6.77 -5.23
C ILE A 32 1.56 -7.24 -4.43
N ARG A 33 1.67 -8.55 -4.15
CA ARG A 33 2.84 -9.12 -3.45
C ARG A 33 4.14 -8.89 -4.22
N SER A 34 4.10 -8.98 -5.55
CA SER A 34 5.25 -8.71 -6.40
C SER A 34 5.71 -7.24 -6.32
N PHE A 35 4.79 -6.28 -6.21
CA PHE A 35 5.16 -4.87 -6.06
C PHE A 35 5.71 -4.57 -4.66
N MET A 36 5.11 -5.14 -3.62
CA MET A 36 5.52 -4.85 -2.25
C MET A 36 6.74 -5.68 -1.81
N HIS A 37 7.07 -6.74 -2.55
CA HIS A 37 8.12 -7.72 -2.22
C HIS A 37 7.94 -8.36 -0.84
N CYS A 38 6.73 -8.82 -0.54
CA CYS A 38 6.41 -9.47 0.74
C CYS A 38 5.48 -10.69 0.57
N ASP A 39 5.53 -11.59 1.55
CA ASP A 39 4.69 -12.79 1.58
C ASP A 39 3.30 -12.52 2.15
N TYR A 40 3.22 -11.58 3.10
CA TYR A 40 2.00 -11.20 3.80
C TYR A 40 1.63 -9.75 3.53
N ILE A 41 0.33 -9.53 3.30
CA ILE A 41 -0.24 -8.22 3.07
C ILE A 41 -1.49 -8.06 3.92
N GLN A 42 -1.68 -6.90 4.51
CA GLN A 42 -2.91 -6.51 5.19
C GLN A 42 -3.64 -5.45 4.37
N ALA A 43 -4.90 -5.73 4.03
CA ALA A 43 -5.76 -4.73 3.39
C ALA A 43 -6.37 -3.83 4.46
N VAL A 44 -6.10 -2.53 4.35
CA VAL A 44 -6.65 -1.51 5.24
C VAL A 44 -7.60 -0.63 4.43
N ARG A 45 -8.83 -0.51 4.95
CA ARG A 45 -9.78 0.50 4.48
C ARG A 45 -9.60 1.74 5.36
N LEU A 46 -9.24 2.84 4.72
CA LEU A 46 -9.03 4.10 5.40
C LEU A 46 -10.39 4.74 5.72
N HIS A 47 -10.53 5.29 6.93
CA HIS A 47 -11.72 6.05 7.32
C HIS A 47 -11.84 7.28 6.39
N ASP A 48 -13.04 7.53 5.87
CA ASP A 48 -13.35 8.62 4.94
C ASP A 48 -12.66 8.59 3.56
N ALA A 49 -11.85 7.57 3.23
CA ALA A 49 -11.22 7.43 1.91
C ALA A 49 -12.14 6.78 0.85
N GLY A 50 -13.43 6.64 1.15
CA GLY A 50 -14.39 6.01 0.25
C GLY A 50 -14.05 4.55 -0.07
N PRO A 51 -14.06 4.13 -1.35
CA PRO A 51 -13.82 2.75 -1.74
C PRO A 51 -12.32 2.37 -1.86
N ASP A 52 -11.40 3.30 -1.58
CA ASP A 52 -9.98 3.09 -1.73
C ASP A 52 -9.45 2.04 -0.74
N VAL A 53 -8.45 1.27 -1.20
CA VAL A 53 -7.80 0.24 -0.39
C VAL A 53 -6.30 0.49 -0.39
N MET A 54 -5.72 0.43 0.80
CA MET A 54 -4.29 0.43 0.98
C MET A 54 -3.85 -0.96 1.44
N TYR A 55 -2.88 -1.54 0.75
CA TYR A 55 -2.23 -2.78 1.18
C TYR A 55 -0.94 -2.42 1.90
N LEU A 56 -0.74 -2.99 3.07
CA LEU A 56 0.47 -2.84 3.86
C LEU A 56 1.18 -4.19 3.92
N ASP A 57 2.52 -4.20 3.94
CA ASP A 57 3.29 -5.40 4.25
C ASP A 57 3.15 -5.82 5.73
N GLU A 58 3.80 -6.92 6.10
CA GLU A 58 3.77 -7.50 7.45
C GLU A 58 4.28 -6.55 8.56
N ASP A 59 5.10 -5.56 8.20
CA ASP A 59 5.65 -4.57 9.11
C ASP A 59 4.73 -3.35 9.27
N GLY A 60 3.69 -3.23 8.43
CA GLY A 60 2.82 -2.06 8.32
C GLY A 60 2.08 -1.64 9.59
N TYR A 61 2.07 -2.46 10.65
CA TYR A 61 1.47 -2.14 11.95
C TYR A 61 2.43 -2.38 13.14
N GLN A 62 3.71 -2.01 13.00
CA GLN A 62 4.61 -1.98 14.16
C GLN A 62 4.47 -0.68 14.95
N LYS A 63 4.40 -0.81 16.28
CA LYS A 63 4.39 0.33 17.24
C LYS A 63 5.78 0.97 17.40
N ASP A 64 6.84 0.35 16.84
CA ASP A 64 8.21 0.77 17.06
C ASP A 64 8.68 1.82 16.03
N PRO A 65 9.48 2.84 16.43
CA PRO A 65 9.64 4.10 15.71
C PRO A 65 10.33 4.13 14.34
N GLN A 66 10.83 3.00 13.83
CA GLN A 66 12.04 3.11 13.00
C GLN A 66 11.87 3.39 11.50
N ALA A 67 10.66 3.40 10.93
CA ALA A 67 10.49 3.75 9.51
C ALA A 67 9.07 4.26 9.20
N PHE A 68 8.69 5.39 9.77
CA PHE A 68 7.33 5.90 9.61
C PHE A 68 7.11 6.67 8.31
N PHE A 69 6.08 6.27 7.58
CA PHE A 69 5.42 7.11 6.59
C PHE A 69 4.29 7.90 7.25
N HIS A 70 4.41 9.23 7.25
CA HIS A 70 3.34 10.13 7.66
C HIS A 70 2.61 10.64 6.42
N CYS A 71 1.45 10.07 6.13
CA CYS A 71 0.59 10.65 5.10
C CYS A 71 0.00 11.97 5.62
N ARG A 72 0.12 13.07 4.87
CA ARG A 72 -0.47 14.37 5.26
C ARG A 72 -1.99 14.33 5.39
N LEU A 73 -2.66 13.42 4.70
CA LEU A 73 -4.10 13.19 4.86
C LEU A 73 -4.44 12.45 6.16
N TRP A 74 -3.46 11.81 6.82
CA TRP A 74 -3.64 10.97 8.00
C TRP A 74 -2.49 11.15 9.01
N PRO A 75 -2.42 12.30 9.70
CA PRO A 75 -1.33 12.61 10.64
C PRO A 75 -1.27 11.67 11.86
N ASN A 76 -2.36 10.98 12.17
CA ASN A 76 -2.50 10.09 13.34
C ASN A 76 -2.27 8.61 13.01
N GLN A 77 -2.08 8.25 11.74
CA GLN A 77 -1.80 6.88 11.35
C GLN A 77 -0.35 6.77 10.92
N THR A 78 0.35 5.88 11.59
CA THR A 78 1.75 5.62 11.34
C THR A 78 1.85 4.30 10.60
N VAL A 79 2.35 4.35 9.36
CA VAL A 79 2.59 3.16 8.54
C VAL A 79 4.09 2.88 8.56
N ALA A 80 4.49 1.70 9.04
CA ALA A 80 5.88 1.36 9.30
C ALA A 80 6.56 0.52 8.21
N GLY A 81 5.83 0.16 7.14
CA GLY A 81 6.31 -0.67 6.05
C GLY A 81 5.88 -0.18 4.67
N ARG A 82 6.16 -0.97 3.63
CA ARG A 82 5.71 -0.65 2.26
C ARG A 82 4.20 -0.64 2.18
N ALA A 83 3.70 0.33 1.43
CA ALA A 83 2.28 0.46 1.17
C ALA A 83 1.99 0.52 -0.32
N LEU A 84 0.97 -0.20 -0.77
CA LEU A 84 0.39 -0.03 -2.09
C LEU A 84 -0.99 0.61 -1.96
N TRP A 85 -1.11 1.86 -2.38
CA TRP A 85 -2.39 2.54 -2.46
C TRP A 85 -3.05 2.27 -3.80
N VAL A 86 -4.18 1.58 -3.76
CA VAL A 86 -5.04 1.36 -4.90
C VAL A 86 -6.18 2.38 -4.80
N GLY A 87 -5.91 3.57 -5.32
CA GLY A 87 -6.94 4.59 -5.50
C GLY A 87 -7.92 4.16 -6.58
N LYS A 88 -9.20 4.51 -6.41
CA LYS A 88 -10.15 4.40 -7.50
C LYS A 88 -9.81 5.49 -8.54
N THR A 89 -9.11 5.14 -9.61
CA THR A 89 -9.41 5.75 -10.92
C THR A 89 -10.79 5.29 -11.34
#